data_AF-R4VS93-F1
#
_entry.id   AF-R4VS93-F1
#
_cell.length_a   1.000
_cell.length_b   1.000
_cell.length_c   1.000
_cell.angle_alpha   90.00
_cell.angle_beta   90.00
_cell.angle_gamma   90.00
#
_symmetry.space_group_name_H-M   'P 1'
#
loop_
_entity.id
_entity.type
_entity.pdbx_description
1 polymer ?
#
loop_
_entity_poly.entity_id
_entity_poly.type
_entity_poly.pdbx_seq_one_letter_code
_entity_poly.pdbx_strand_id
1 'polypeptide(L)' 'MNDRRRQYVLLGLALALIVTGTLATGLLPSTAPYQILAGALIVAGFAVGYVGVGAIKLPE' A
#
# COMPACT_ATOMS: atom_id res chain seq x y z
N MET A 1 -15.25 8.38 16.89
CA MET A 1 -14.03 7.61 17.24
C MET A 1 -13.65 6.56 16.20
N ASN A 2 -14.56 6.11 15.33
CA ASN A 2 -14.28 5.09 14.31
C ASN A 2 -13.44 5.60 13.13
N ASP A 3 -13.62 6.85 12.70
CA ASP A 3 -12.90 7.38 11.52
C ASP A 3 -11.40 7.51 11.75
N ARG A 4 -10.99 7.96 12.95
CA ARG A 4 -9.56 8.04 13.32
C ARG A 4 -8.92 6.65 13.37
N ARG A 5 -9.58 5.67 13.99
CA ARG A 5 -9.07 4.28 14.02
C ARG A 5 -8.97 3.69 12.62
N ARG A 6 -9.99 3.88 11.79
CA ARG A 6 -10.00 3.43 10.39
C ARG A 6 -8.87 4.07 9.58
N GLN A 7 -8.64 5.37 9.76
CA GLN A 7 -7.53 6.09 9.14
C GLN A 7 -6.16 5.53 9.57
N TYR A 8 -5.94 5.29 10.86
CA TYR A 8 -4.69 4.69 11.34
C TYR A 8 -4.49 3.26 10.83
N VAL A 9 -5.55 2.46 10.75
CA VAL A 9 -5.49 1.10 10.20
C VAL A 9 -5.13 1.13 8.72
N LEU A 10 -5.75 2.04 7.93
CA LEU A 10 -5.45 2.18 6.51
C LEU A 10 -4.02 2.68 6.28
N LEU A 11 -3.54 3.64 7.07
CA LEU A 11 -2.16 4.11 7.02
C LEU A 11 -1.16 3.00 7.41
N GLY A 12 -1.48 2.22 8.44
CA GLY A 12 -0.67 1.07 8.83
C GLY A 12 -0.60 0.01 7.74
N LEU A 13 -1.73 -0.28 7.09
CA LEU A 13 -1.79 -1.23 5.97
C LEU A 13 -1.05 -0.72 4.72
N ALA A 14 -1.15 0.58 4.44
CA ALA A 14 -0.39 1.24 3.39
C ALA A 14 1.12 1.10 3.60
N LEU A 15 1.61 1.42 4.81
CA LEU A 15 3.01 1.25 5.18
C LEU A 15 3.46 -0.21 5.05
N ALA A 16 2.66 -1.15 5.54
CA ALA A 16 2.98 -2.57 5.44
C ALA A 16 3.12 -3.03 3.98
N LEU A 17 2.21 -2.61 3.09
CA LEU A 17 2.26 -2.92 1.67
C LEU A 17 3.49 -2.31 0.98
N ILE A 18 3.79 -1.04 1.24
CA ILE A 18 4.96 -0.35 0.67
C ILE A 18 6.25 -1.02 1.12
N VAL A 19 6.40 -1.28 2.42
CA VAL A 19 7.61 -1.90 2.97
C VAL A 19 7.76 -3.33 2.46
N THR A 20 6.68 -4.11 2.44
CA THR A 20 6.71 -5.49 1.92
C THR A 20 7.04 -5.52 0.43
N GLY A 21 6.43 -4.65 -0.37
CA GLY A 21 6.74 -4.52 -1.79
C GLY A 21 8.18 -4.05 -2.05
N THR A 22 8.71 -3.18 -1.19
CA THR A 22 10.10 -2.72 -1.28
C THR A 22 11.08 -3.83 -0.88
N LEU A 23 10.78 -4.61 0.16
CA LEU A 23 11.60 -5.78 0.50
C LEU A 23 11.51 -6.84 -0.59
N ALA A 24 10.36 -6.98 -1.23
CA ALA A 24 10.14 -7.92 -2.32
C ALA A 24 11.05 -7.64 -3.53
N THR A 25 11.40 -6.38 -3.83
CA THR A 25 12.35 -6.09 -4.91
C THR A 25 13.78 -6.58 -4.62
N GLY A 26 14.17 -6.65 -3.34
CA GLY A 26 15.49 -7.11 -2.92
C GLY A 26 15.57 -8.62 -2.59
N LEU A 27 14.45 -9.24 -2.23
CA LEU A 27 14.41 -10.64 -1.79
C LEU A 27 13.96 -11.62 -2.87
N LEU A 28 13.13 -11.21 -3.82
CA LEU A 28 12.68 -12.10 -4.90
C LEU A 28 13.67 -12.13 -6.07
N PRO A 29 13.66 -13.22 -6.87
CA PRO A 29 14.46 -13.29 -8.09
C PRO A 29 14.16 -12.11 -9.01
N SER A 30 15.19 -11.57 -9.65
CA SER A 30 15.07 -10.44 -10.59
C SER A 30 14.46 -10.86 -11.94
N THR A 31 13.38 -11.63 -11.91
CA THR A 31 12.57 -11.95 -13.09
C THR A 31 11.44 -10.95 -13.21
N ALA A 32 11.04 -10.65 -14.44
CA ALA A 32 9.95 -9.73 -14.75
C ALA A 32 8.66 -9.93 -13.90
N PRO A 33 8.13 -11.16 -13.72
CA PRO A 33 6.89 -11.34 -12.95
C PRO A 33 7.03 -10.92 -11.48
N TYR A 34 8.17 -11.18 -10.84
CA TYR A 34 8.37 -10.81 -9.44
C TYR A 34 8.57 -9.30 -9.26
N GLN A 35 9.22 -8.63 -10.21
CA GLN A 35 9.33 -7.17 -10.16
C GLN A 35 7.99 -6.48 -10.40
N ILE A 36 7.15 -7.00 -11.30
CA ILE A 36 5.78 -6.51 -11.49
C ILE A 36 4.97 -6.67 -10.20
N LEU A 37 5.09 -7.82 -9.53
CA LEU A 37 4.39 -8.10 -8.29
C LEU A 37 4.86 -7.19 -7.14
N ALA A 38 6.17 -6.98 -7.01
CA ALA A 38 6.76 -6.07 -6.04
C ALA A 38 6.33 -4.61 -6.28
N GLY A 39 6.38 -4.16 -7.55
CA GLY A 39 5.89 -2.84 -7.93
C GLY A 39 4.39 -2.66 -7.67
N ALA A 40 3.58 -3.68 -7.98
CA ALA A 40 2.14 -3.66 -7.73
C ALA A 40 1.80 -3.54 -6.24
N LEU A 41 2.55 -4.23 -5.37
CA LEU A 41 2.41 -4.10 -3.90
C LEU A 41 2.67 -2.67 -3.42
N ILE A 42 3.72 -2.03 -3.95
CA ILE A 42 4.06 -0.64 -3.59
C ILE A 42 2.95 0.31 -4.05
N VAL A 43 2.50 0.19 -5.30
CA VAL A 43 1.42 1.03 -5.85
C VAL A 43 0.12 0.83 -5.07
N ALA A 44 -0.23 -0.42 -4.73
CA ALA A 44 -1.38 -0.74 -3.90
C ALA A 44 -1.28 -0.09 -2.51
N GLY A 45 -0.09 -0.12 -1.89
CA GLY A 45 0.15 0.55 -0.62
C GLY A 45 -0.06 2.06 -0.69
N PHE A 46 0.45 2.72 -1.73
CA PHE A 46 0.18 4.15 -1.95
C PHE A 46 -1.31 4.44 -2.20
N ALA A 47 -2.00 3.62 -2.98
CA ALA A 47 -3.43 3.76 -3.22
C ALA A 47 -4.24 3.65 -1.91
N VAL A 48 -3.92 2.67 -1.07
CA VAL A 48 -4.54 2.50 0.26
C VAL A 48 -4.25 3.70 1.17
N GLY A 49 -3.00 4.19 1.18
CA GLY A 49 -2.62 5.36 1.96
C GLY A 49 -3.38 6.61 1.50
N TYR A 50 -3.52 6.79 0.18
CA TYR A 50 -4.24 7.90 -0.42
C TYR A 50 -5.74 7.90 -0.05
N VAL A 51 -6.39 6.73 -0.06
CA VAL A 51 -7.77 6.56 0.43
C VAL A 51 -7.85 6.77 1.95
N GLY A 52 -6.88 6.27 2.71
CA GLY A 52 -6.83 6.39 4.17
C GLY A 52 -6.66 7.83 4.66
N VAL A 53 -5.91 8.66 3.94
CA VAL A 53 -5.77 10.11 4.24
C VAL A 53 -7.04 10.90 3.88
N GLY A 54 -7.98 10.30 3.12
CA GLY A 54 -9.20 10.97 2.68
C GLY A 54 -8.97 11.97 1.54
N ALA A 55 -7.88 11.81 0.78
CA ALA A 55 -7.57 12.66 -0.38
C ALA A 55 -8.55 12.44 -1.56
N ILE A 56 -9.24 11.29 -1.59
CA ILE A 56 -10.46 11.07 -2.36
C ILE A 56 -11.63 11.07 -1.37
N LYS A 57 -12.53 12.06 -1.48
CA LYS A 57 -13.91 11.84 -1.04
C LYS A 57 -14.51 10.85 -2.04
N LEU A 58 -14.49 9.55 -1.70
CA LEU A 58 -15.22 8.57 -2.47
C LEU A 58 -16.67 9.05 -2.51
N PRO A 59 -17.27 9.29 -3.69
CA PRO A 59 -18.68 9.62 -3.76
C PRO A 59 -19.46 8.50 -3.06
N GLU A 60 -20.29 8.94 -2.13
CA GLU A 60 -21.22 8.13 -1.36
C GLU A 60 -22.16 7.28 -2.23
#